data_AF-A0A2E5NPZ5-F1
#
_entry.id   AF-A0A2E5NPZ5-F1
#
_cell.length_a   1.000
_cell.length_b   1.000
_cell.length_c   1.000
_cell.angle_alpha   90.00
_cell.angle_beta   90.00
_cell.angle_gamma   90.00
#
_symmetry.space_group_name_H-M   'P 1'
#
loop_
_entity.id
_entity.type
_entity.pdbx_description
1 polymer ?
#
loop_
_entity_poly.entity_id
_entity_poly.type
_entity_poly.pdbx_seq_one_letter_code
_entity_poly.pdbx_strand_id
1 'polypeptide(L)'
;MQQGLTEDMYAHVDKPEQYEDFTEPERLAIEFAERFAVDHRNLDEAFFSKLREHFTDVEIVELATTIAFCLGVGRVYTVLEIANECPVTMS
;
A
#
# COMPACT_ATOMS: atom_id res chain seq x y z
N MET A 1 -17.90 11.07 -8.47
CA MET A 1 -17.58 9.64 -8.27
C MET A 1 -16.64 9.57 -7.09
N GLN A 2 -16.94 8.75 -6.09
CA GLN A 2 -16.08 8.56 -4.92
C GLN A 2 -16.08 7.07 -4.60
N GLN A 3 -15.11 6.37 -5.19
CA GLN A 3 -14.75 5.00 -4.85
C GLN A 3 -13.37 5.09 -4.21
N GLY A 4 -13.36 5.31 -2.89
CA GLY A 4 -12.20 5.04 -2.05
C GLY A 4 -12.46 3.77 -1.25
N LEU A 5 -11.42 3.28 -0.55
CA LEU A 5 -11.61 2.25 0.49
C LEU A 5 -12.72 2.68 1.46
N THR A 6 -13.51 1.71 1.91
CA THR A 6 -14.37 1.91 3.09
C THR A 6 -13.50 2.02 4.34
N GLU A 7 -14.04 2.59 5.43
CA GLU A 7 -13.31 2.62 6.71
C GLU A 7 -12.99 1.20 7.21
N ASP A 8 -13.87 0.22 6.94
CA ASP A 8 -13.66 -1.19 7.27
C ASP A 8 -12.53 -1.84 6.44
N MET A 9 -12.45 -1.55 5.13
CA MET A 9 -11.30 -1.95 4.31
C MET A 9 -10.00 -1.34 4.86
N TYR A 10 -10.01 -0.06 5.20
CA TYR A 10 -8.83 0.63 5.77
C TYR A 10 -8.40 0.03 7.11
N ALA A 11 -9.36 -0.36 7.96
CA ALA A 11 -9.10 -1.02 9.24
C ALA A 11 -8.46 -2.43 9.12
N HIS A 12 -8.55 -3.06 7.94
CA HIS A 12 -8.02 -4.41 7.68
C HIS A 12 -6.83 -4.42 6.69
N VAL A 13 -6.26 -3.26 6.33
CA VAL A 13 -5.06 -3.16 5.48
C VAL A 13 -3.84 -3.89 6.06
N ASP A 14 -3.79 -4.11 7.38
CA ASP A 14 -2.72 -4.88 8.05
C ASP A 14 -2.88 -6.41 7.95
N LYS A 15 -4.00 -6.90 7.40
CA LYS A 15 -4.32 -8.33 7.21
C LYS A 15 -5.14 -8.57 5.94
N PRO A 16 -4.62 -8.20 4.74
CA PRO A 16 -5.37 -8.30 3.47
C PRO A 16 -5.79 -9.75 3.14
N GLU A 17 -5.03 -10.73 3.62
CA GLU A 17 -5.28 -12.18 3.52
C GLU A 17 -6.43 -12.69 4.41
N GLN A 18 -6.90 -11.90 5.39
CA GLN A 18 -7.97 -12.27 6.33
C GLN A 18 -9.29 -11.53 6.08
N TYR A 19 -9.30 -10.60 5.12
CA TYR A 19 -10.46 -9.77 4.80
C TYR A 19 -10.98 -10.10 3.40
N GLU A 20 -12.20 -10.65 3.31
CA GLU A 20 -12.73 -11.25 2.07
C GLU A 20 -13.04 -10.21 0.98
N ASP A 21 -13.40 -8.96 1.34
CA ASP A 21 -13.81 -7.93 0.36
C ASP A 21 -12.66 -7.42 -0.53
N PHE A 22 -11.39 -7.61 -0.15
CA PHE A 22 -10.27 -7.25 -1.03
C PHE A 22 -10.23 -8.21 -2.23
N THR A 23 -10.21 -7.64 -3.44
CA THR A 23 -9.97 -8.41 -4.66
C THR A 23 -8.50 -8.84 -4.75
N GLU A 24 -8.21 -9.88 -5.53
CA GLU A 24 -6.85 -10.38 -5.71
C GLU A 24 -5.82 -9.31 -6.16
N PRO A 25 -6.09 -8.41 -7.13
CA PRO A 25 -5.18 -7.30 -7.44
C PRO A 25 -4.97 -6.33 -6.27
N GLU A 26 -5.97 -6.09 -5.43
CA GLU A 26 -5.82 -5.25 -4.24
C GLU A 26 -4.93 -5.93 -3.18
N ARG A 27 -5.14 -7.23 -2.93
CA ARG A 27 -4.25 -8.00 -2.04
C ARG A 27 -2.80 -8.00 -2.53
N LEU A 28 -2.57 -8.23 -3.82
CA LEU A 28 -1.24 -8.19 -4.44
C LEU A 28 -0.61 -6.78 -4.37
N ALA A 29 -1.40 -5.71 -4.50
CA ALA A 29 -0.90 -4.35 -4.36
C ALA A 29 -0.54 -3.99 -2.90
N ILE A 30 -1.31 -4.48 -1.92
CA ILE A 30 -0.99 -4.32 -0.49
C ILE A 30 0.26 -5.14 -0.14
N GLU A 31 0.34 -6.41 -0.54
CA GLU A 31 1.52 -7.26 -0.35
C GLU A 31 2.78 -6.65 -1.00
N PHE A 32 2.66 -6.04 -2.19
CA PHE A 32 3.76 -5.31 -2.82
C PHE A 32 4.19 -4.11 -1.98
N ALA A 33 3.25 -3.31 -1.48
CA ALA A 33 3.55 -2.15 -0.64
C ALA A 33 4.24 -2.53 0.67
N GLU A 34 3.76 -3.58 1.35
CA GLU A 34 4.37 -4.13 2.57
C GLU A 34 5.78 -4.65 2.30
N ARG A 35 5.95 -5.58 1.35
CA ARG A 35 7.25 -6.15 0.99
C ARG A 35 8.23 -5.05 0.58
N PHE A 36 7.81 -4.08 -0.23
CA PHE A 36 8.67 -2.96 -0.63
C PHE A 36 9.09 -2.06 0.56
N ALA A 37 8.21 -1.90 1.55
CA ALA A 37 8.50 -1.12 2.75
C ALA A 37 9.49 -1.81 3.70
N VAL A 38 9.35 -3.12 3.93
CA VAL A 38 10.11 -3.86 4.97
C VAL A 38 11.22 -4.78 4.44
N ASP A 39 11.03 -5.45 3.30
CA ASP A 39 12.00 -6.37 2.70
C ASP A 39 11.92 -6.39 1.16
N HIS A 40 12.31 -5.28 0.55
CA HIS A 40 12.35 -5.10 -0.91
C HIS A 40 13.34 -6.05 -1.63
N ARG A 41 14.07 -6.91 -0.90
CA ARG A 41 14.94 -7.96 -1.50
C ARG A 41 14.18 -9.26 -1.71
N ASN A 42 13.04 -9.45 -1.03
CA ASN A 42 12.14 -10.59 -1.15
C ASN A 42 10.98 -10.30 -2.12
N LEU A 43 11.24 -9.48 -3.14
CA LEU A 43 10.39 -9.24 -4.30
C LEU A 43 11.00 -10.00 -5.48
N ASP A 44 10.65 -11.28 -5.61
CA ASP A 44 11.24 -12.20 -6.58
C ASP A 44 10.42 -12.30 -7.88
N GLU A 45 10.95 -13.03 -8.87
CA GLU A 45 10.26 -13.22 -10.14
C GLU A 45 8.96 -14.03 -9.99
N ALA A 46 8.81 -14.84 -8.92
CA ALA A 46 7.56 -15.54 -8.65
C ALA A 46 6.45 -14.57 -8.19
N PHE A 47 6.79 -13.57 -7.37
CA PHE A 47 5.89 -12.48 -7.03
C PHE A 47 5.55 -11.62 -8.25
N PHE A 48 6.54 -11.18 -9.03
CA PHE A 48 6.29 -10.40 -10.24
C PHE A 48 5.56 -11.18 -11.34
N SER A 49 5.69 -12.52 -11.40
CA SER A 49 4.87 -13.35 -12.29
C SER A 49 3.39 -13.23 -11.95
N LYS A 50 3.00 -13.37 -10.67
CA LYS A 50 1.61 -13.18 -10.23
C LYS A 50 1.12 -11.75 -10.46
N LEU A 51 1.97 -10.77 -10.19
CA LEU A 51 1.62 -9.36 -10.37
C LEU A 51 1.27 -9.06 -11.84
N ARG A 52 1.96 -9.69 -12.80
CA ARG A 52 1.68 -9.61 -14.24
C ARG A 52 0.44 -10.39 -14.71
N GLU A 53 -0.20 -11.19 -13.85
CA GLU A 53 -1.52 -11.78 -14.16
C GLU A 53 -2.65 -10.75 -14.03
N HIS A 54 -2.41 -9.64 -13.32
CA HIS A 54 -3.40 -8.60 -13.02
C HIS A 54 -3.02 -7.18 -13.50
N PHE A 55 -1.72 -6.87 -13.60
CA PHE A 55 -1.20 -5.54 -13.95
C PHE A 55 -0.23 -5.62 -15.14
N THR A 56 -0.27 -4.65 -16.04
CA THR A 56 0.76 -4.49 -17.08
C THR A 56 2.08 -4.01 -16.47
N ASP A 57 3.21 -4.21 -17.18
CA ASP A 57 4.52 -3.71 -16.72
C ASP A 57 4.53 -2.17 -16.51
N VAL A 58 3.64 -1.42 -17.18
CA VAL A 58 3.47 0.03 -16.96
C VAL A 58 2.79 0.30 -15.61
N GLU A 59 1.67 -0.36 -15.34
CA GLU A 59 0.93 -0.22 -14.07
C GLU A 59 1.78 -0.70 -12.88
N ILE A 60 2.62 -1.73 -13.06
CA ILE A 60 3.58 -2.19 -12.05
C ILE A 60 4.62 -1.09 -11.73
N VAL A 61 5.11 -0.37 -12.74
CA VAL A 61 6.05 0.77 -12.54
C VAL A 61 5.35 1.96 -11.87
N GLU A 62 4.11 2.26 -12.24
CA GLU A 62 3.32 3.33 -11.61
C GLU A 62 2.97 3.01 -10.14
N LEU A 63 2.61 1.75 -9.85
CA LEU A 63 2.37 1.23 -8.51
C LEU A 63 3.63 1.29 -7.65
N ALA A 64 4.77 0.78 -8.15
CA ALA A 64 6.06 0.85 -7.47
C ALA A 64 6.49 2.30 -7.18
N THR A 65 6.27 3.21 -8.14
CA THR A 65 6.57 4.64 -8.01
C THR A 65 5.69 5.30 -6.95
N THR A 66 4.40 4.94 -6.91
CA THR A 66 3.43 5.45 -5.92
C THR A 66 3.80 4.97 -4.50
N ILE A 67 4.12 3.70 -4.34
CA ILE A 67 4.61 3.12 -3.06
C ILE A 67 5.88 3.84 -2.61
N ALA A 68 6.87 4.00 -3.50
CA ALA A 68 8.12 4.68 -3.19
C ALA A 68 7.92 6.16 -2.81
N PHE A 69 7.01 6.87 -3.48
CA PHE A 69 6.64 8.24 -3.14
C PHE A 69 6.01 8.34 -1.75
N CYS A 70 4.98 7.52 -1.45
CA CYS A 70 4.30 7.52 -0.15
C CYS A 70 5.27 7.21 1.01
N LEU A 71 6.15 6.21 0.85
CA LEU A 71 7.19 5.90 1.84
C LEU A 71 8.24 7.01 1.97
N GLY A 72 8.60 7.68 0.88
CA GLY A 72 9.51 8.83 0.88
C GLY A 72 8.92 10.01 1.66
N VAL A 73 7.68 10.41 1.35
CA VAL A 73 6.96 11.51 2.02
C VAL A 73 6.76 11.20 3.50
N GLY A 74 6.30 9.99 3.85
CA GLY A 74 6.13 9.58 5.25
C GLY A 74 7.43 9.70 6.05
N ARG A 75 8.55 9.22 5.51
CA ARG A 75 9.87 9.34 6.13
C ARG A 75 10.32 10.80 6.28
N VAL A 76 10.03 11.66 5.30
CA VAL A 76 10.31 13.11 5.40
C VAL A 76 9.50 13.75 6.53
N TYR A 77 8.21 13.44 6.67
CA TYR A 77 7.39 13.94 7.77
C TYR A 77 7.88 13.45 9.13
N THR A 78 8.31 12.18 9.26
CA THR A 78 8.93 11.68 10.50
C THR A 78 10.25 12.39 10.83
N VAL A 79 11.14 12.58 9.85
CA VAL A 79 12.47 13.20 10.07
C VAL A 79 12.38 14.69 10.39
N LEU A 80 11.35 15.39 9.90
CA LEU A 80 11.11 16.80 10.17
C LEU A 80 10.13 17.04 11.34
N GLU A 81 9.73 15.99 12.05
CA GLU A 81 8.74 16.00 13.15
C GLU A 81 7.39 16.65 12.77
N ILE A 82 7.04 16.64 11.47
CA ILE A 82 5.74 17.12 10.93
C ILE A 82 4.67 16.03 11.11
N ALA A 83 4.63 15.42 12.30
CA ALA A 83 3.51 14.61 12.72
C ALA A 83 2.29 15.53 12.89
N ASN A 84 1.15 15.16 12.32
CA ASN A 84 -0.02 16.03 12.30
C ASN A 84 -0.67 16.12 13.69
N GLU A 85 -0.25 17.11 14.48
CA GLU A 85 -0.80 17.46 15.80
C GLU A 85 -2.21 18.08 15.71
N CYS A 86 -3.14 17.42 15.04
CA CYS A 86 -4.57 17.63 15.28
C CYS A 86 -5.01 16.71 16.43
N PRO A 87 -5.16 17.21 17.67
CA PRO A 87 -5.98 16.51 18.64
C PRO A 87 -7.40 16.44 18.08
N VAL A 88 -7.85 15.23 17.69
CA VAL A 88 -9.23 14.97 17.30
C VAL A 88 -10.08 15.10 18.56
N THR A 89 -10.44 16.34 18.86
CA THR A 89 -11.12 16.73 20.09
C THR A 89 -12.60 16.43 19.89
N MET A 90 -12.98 15.17 20.09
CA MET A 90 -14.38 14.75 20.11
C MET A 90 -15.06 15.44 21.30
N SER A 91 -16.07 16.26 21.01
CA SER A 91 -16.93 16.98 21.96
C SER A 91 -18.39 16.59 21.78
#